data_AF-A0A397V7N8-F1
#
_entry.id   AF-A0A397V7N8-F1
#
_cell.length_a   1.000
_cell.length_b   1.000
_cell.length_c   1.000
_cell.angle_alpha   90.00
_cell.angle_beta   90.00
_cell.angle_gamma   90.00
#
_symmetry.space_group_name_H-M   'P 1'
#
loop_
_entity.id
_entity.type
_entity.pdbx_description
1 polymer ?
#
loop_
_entity_poly.entity_id
_entity_poly.type
_entity_poly.pdbx_seq_one_letter_code
_entity_poly.pdbx_strand_id
1 'polypeptide(L)'
;MPNSQVTLQYQVKNLYKRLLFIGREYPLGYSYFRPRLKKAFLKNRDLKNEDDIKKAIETGEYVYKEIETLYYLKKYRALKKSYYD
;
A
#
# COMPACT_ATOMS: atom_id res chain seq x y z
N MET A 1 -6.07 -22.03 -18.77
CA MET A 1 -5.51 -21.14 -17.73
C MET A 1 -6.11 -19.76 -17.93
N PRO A 2 -6.67 -19.10 -16.90
CA PRO A 2 -7.12 -17.71 -17.05
C PRO A 2 -5.97 -16.83 -17.52
N ASN A 3 -6.26 -15.86 -18.38
CA ASN A 3 -5.29 -14.99 -19.02
C ASN A 3 -4.42 -14.25 -17.97
N SER A 4 -3.09 -14.43 -18.02
CA SER A 4 -2.09 -13.88 -17.07
C SER A 4 -2.22 -12.36 -16.88
N GLN A 5 -2.59 -11.63 -17.93
CA GLN A 5 -2.77 -10.18 -17.86
C GLN A 5 -4.00 -9.77 -17.02
N VAL A 6 -5.07 -10.56 -17.07
CA VAL A 6 -6.30 -10.32 -16.29
C VAL A 6 -6.02 -10.52 -14.80
N THR A 7 -5.14 -11.48 -14.45
CA THR A 7 -4.76 -11.72 -13.06
C THR A 7 -3.88 -10.58 -12.51
N LEU A 8 -2.92 -10.06 -13.29
CA LEU A 8 -2.10 -8.91 -12.88
C LEU A 8 -2.91 -7.63 -12.70
N GLN A 9 -3.84 -7.32 -13.61
CA GLN A 9 -4.72 -6.15 -13.46
C GLN A 9 -5.55 -6.21 -12.18
N TYR A 10 -6.05 -7.40 -11.82
CA TYR A 10 -6.78 -7.59 -10.57
C TYR A 10 -5.88 -7.36 -9.35
N GLN A 11 -4.65 -7.89 -9.37
CA GLN A 11 -3.67 -7.69 -8.30
C GLN A 11 -3.36 -6.21 -8.08
N VAL A 12 -3.08 -5.45 -9.16
CA VAL A 12 -2.83 -4.00 -9.08
C VAL A 12 -4.03 -3.26 -8.49
N LYS A 13 -5.25 -3.57 -8.95
CA LYS A 13 -6.48 -2.94 -8.41
C LYS A 13 -6.68 -3.27 -6.94
N ASN A 14 -6.44 -4.51 -6.53
CA ASN A 14 -6.57 -4.94 -5.15
C ASN A 14 -5.54 -4.25 -4.25
N LEU A 15 -4.27 -4.21 -4.68
CA LEU A 15 -3.19 -3.52 -3.98
C LEU A 15 -3.50 -2.03 -3.79
N TYR A 16 -4.00 -1.34 -4.81
CA TYR A 16 -4.40 0.07 -4.71
C TYR A 16 -5.48 0.28 -3.63
N LYS A 17 -6.51 -0.58 -3.60
CA LYS A 17 -7.58 -0.51 -2.59
C LYS A 17 -7.05 -0.78 -1.18
N ARG A 18 -6.20 -1.79 -1.00
CA ARG A 18 -5.57 -2.14 0.28
C ARG A 18 -4.70 -0.99 0.79
N LEU A 19 -3.88 -0.38 -0.06
CA LEU A 19 -3.06 0.78 0.29
C LEU A 19 -3.91 2.00 0.65
N LEU A 20 -5.01 2.27 -0.07
CA LEU A 20 -5.94 3.35 0.30
C LEU A 20 -6.60 3.12 1.66
N PHE A 21 -6.94 1.86 1.98
CA PHE A 21 -7.56 1.51 3.24
C PHE A 21 -6.59 1.75 4.41
N ILE A 22 -5.40 1.16 4.36
CA ILE A 22 -4.42 1.27 5.45
C ILE A 22 -3.82 2.67 5.56
N GLY A 23 -3.72 3.39 4.43
CA GLY A 23 -3.25 4.77 4.39
C GLY A 23 -4.13 5.78 5.14
N ARG A 24 -5.32 5.39 5.62
CA ARG A 24 -6.14 6.22 6.52
C ARG A 24 -5.47 6.45 7.87
N GLU A 25 -4.68 5.48 8.32
CA GLU A 25 -3.92 5.53 9.59
C GLU A 25 -2.52 6.15 9.42
N TYR A 26 -2.20 6.65 8.22
CA TYR A 26 -0.89 7.21 7.95
C TYR A 26 -0.60 8.43 8.87
N PRO A 27 0.61 8.56 9.45
CA PRO A 27 0.89 9.59 10.46
C PRO A 27 0.62 11.03 10.01
N LEU A 28 0.82 11.33 8.73
CA LEU A 28 0.56 12.66 8.15
C LEU A 28 -0.89 12.85 7.65
N GLY A 29 -1.76 11.87 7.89
CA GLY A 29 -3.16 11.89 7.52
C GLY A 29 -3.45 11.43 6.08
N TYR A 30 -4.72 11.08 5.86
CA TYR A 30 -5.18 10.51 4.58
C TYR A 30 -5.12 11.51 3.41
N SER A 31 -5.37 12.80 3.67
CA SER A 31 -5.27 13.88 2.67
C SER A 31 -3.85 14.03 2.12
N TYR A 32 -2.84 13.76 2.94
CA TYR A 32 -1.44 13.72 2.51
C TYR A 32 -1.12 12.44 1.72
N PHE A 33 -1.58 11.30 2.22
CA PHE A 33 -1.24 9.98 1.66
C PHE A 33 -1.90 9.72 0.30
N ARG A 34 -3.22 9.92 0.19
CA ARG A 34 -4.02 9.59 -1.00
C ARG A 34 -3.49 10.17 -2.32
N PRO A 35 -3.18 11.48 -2.44
CA PRO A 35 -2.66 12.03 -3.70
C PRO A 35 -1.29 11.47 -4.06
N ARG A 36 -0.44 11.16 -3.06
CA ARG A 36 0.88 10.57 -3.29
C ARG A 36 0.78 9.13 -3.79
N LEU A 37 -0.11 8.34 -3.19
CA LEU A 37 -0.40 6.99 -3.68
C LEU A 37 -0.90 7.04 -5.13
N LYS A 38 -1.88 7.89 -5.43
CA LYS A 38 -2.40 8.07 -6.79
C LYS A 38 -1.27 8.46 -7.77
N LYS A 39 -0.40 9.40 -7.40
CA LYS A 39 0.73 9.82 -8.23
C LYS A 39 1.70 8.66 -8.51
N ALA A 40 1.99 7.82 -7.52
CA ALA A 40 2.86 6.66 -7.68
C ALA A 40 2.29 5.64 -8.67
N PHE A 41 1.00 5.31 -8.56
CA PHE A 41 0.33 4.41 -9.52
C PHE A 41 0.26 5.01 -10.93
N LEU A 42 -0.02 6.31 -11.04
CA LEU A 42 -0.06 7.01 -12.33
C LEU A 42 1.31 7.05 -13.02
N LYS A 43 2.42 7.13 -12.27
CA LYS A 43 3.77 7.08 -12.83
C LYS A 43 4.05 5.77 -13.58
N ASN A 44 3.42 4.68 -13.15
CA ASN A 44 3.63 3.33 -13.67
C ASN A 44 2.52 2.86 -14.63
N ARG A 45 1.62 3.75 -15.06
CA ARG A 45 0.43 3.40 -15.87
C ARG A 45 0.75 2.78 -17.23
N ASP A 46 1.90 3.13 -17.80
CA ASP A 46 2.30 2.73 -19.15
C ASP A 46 3.24 1.52 -19.16
N LEU A 47 3.44 0.86 -18.01
CA LEU A 47 4.15 -0.41 -17.92
C LEU A 47 3.39 -1.49 -18.70
N LYS A 48 4.08 -2.12 -19.66
CA LYS A 48 3.52 -3.18 -20.52
C LYS A 48 4.15 -4.56 -20.28
N ASN A 49 5.39 -4.58 -19.77
CA ASN A 49 6.11 -5.82 -19.47
C ASN A 49 5.55 -6.44 -18.18
N GLU A 50 5.20 -7.72 -18.22
CA GLU A 50 4.67 -8.46 -17.07
C GLU A 50 5.63 -8.47 -15.88
N ASP A 51 6.93 -8.62 -16.11
CA ASP A 51 7.91 -8.72 -15.03
C ASP A 51 8.11 -7.37 -14.33
N ASP A 52 8.02 -6.27 -15.08
CA ASP A 52 8.07 -4.93 -14.50
C ASP A 52 6.80 -4.64 -13.68
N ILE A 53 5.64 -5.11 -14.14
CA ILE A 53 4.39 -5.00 -13.39
C ILE A 53 4.47 -5.82 -12.09
N LYS A 54 4.99 -7.04 -12.14
CA LYS A 54 5.19 -7.89 -10.94
C LYS A 54 6.13 -7.22 -9.93
N LYS A 55 7.26 -6.67 -10.38
CA LYS A 55 8.19 -5.91 -9.51
C LYS A 55 7.54 -4.68 -8.89
N ALA A 56 6.71 -3.96 -9.65
CA ALA A 56 5.97 -2.82 -9.13
C ALA A 56 4.93 -3.23 -8.07
N ILE A 57 4.25 -4.37 -8.28
CA ILE A 57 3.33 -4.95 -7.29
C ILE A 57 4.10 -5.33 -6.02
N GLU A 58 5.23 -6.03 -6.15
CA GLU A 58 6.08 -6.43 -5.03
C GLU A 58 6.54 -5.21 -4.20
N THR A 59 6.97 -4.15 -4.88
CA THR A 59 7.33 -2.88 -4.23
C THR A 59 6.14 -2.30 -3.45
N GLY A 60 4.93 -2.33 -4.01
CA GLY A 60 3.75 -1.85 -3.32
C GLY A 60 3.32 -2.73 -2.13
N GLU A 61 3.51 -4.04 -2.20
CA GLU A 61 3.30 -4.96 -1.08
C GLU A 61 4.31 -4.72 0.06
N TYR A 62 5.55 -4.40 -0.28
CA TYR A 62 6.54 -3.97 0.71
C TYR A 62 6.07 -2.71 1.45
N VAL A 63 5.66 -1.68 0.71
CA VAL A 63 5.12 -0.44 1.29
C VAL A 63 3.88 -0.70 2.15
N TYR A 64 3.01 -1.63 1.75
CA TYR A 64 1.86 -2.03 2.57
C TYR A 64 2.30 -2.54 3.95
N LYS A 65 3.29 -3.44 3.99
CA LYS A 65 3.83 -3.99 5.25
C LYS A 65 4.49 -2.92 6.13
N GLU A 66 5.18 -1.95 5.54
CA GLU A 66 5.76 -0.83 6.29
C GLU A 66 4.67 0.01 6.98
N ILE A 67 3.59 0.36 6.27
CA ILE A 67 2.49 1.15 6.84
C ILE A 67 1.77 0.34 7.93
N GLU A 68 1.57 -0.96 7.70
CA GLU A 68 1.01 -1.87 8.71
C GLU A 68 1.88 -1.91 9.98
N THR A 69 3.20 -1.98 9.82
CA THR A 69 4.15 -1.93 10.94
C THR A 69 4.06 -0.60 11.70
N LEU A 70 3.95 0.52 11.00
CA LEU A 70 3.76 1.84 11.63
C LEU A 70 2.46 1.90 12.44
N TYR A 71 1.38 1.31 11.93
CA TYR A 71 0.12 1.21 12.65
C TYR A 71 0.26 0.39 13.95
N TYR A 72 0.90 -0.79 13.90
CA TYR A 72 1.15 -1.59 15.09
C TYR A 72 2.03 -0.87 16.11
N LEU A 73 3.06 -0.16 15.65
CA LEU A 73 3.95 0.62 16.52
C LEU A 73 3.19 1.75 17.23
N LYS A 74 2.32 2.47 16.52
CA LYS A 74 1.44 3.49 17.12
C LYS A 74 0.55 2.87 18.21
N LYS A 75 -0.08 1.73 17.93
CA LYS A 75 -0.93 1.01 18.89
C LYS A 75 -0.15 0.56 20.12
N TYR A 76 1.04 -0.03 19.93
CA TYR A 76 1.90 -0.46 21.01
C TYR A 76 2.31 0.70 21.92
N ARG A 77 2.70 1.85 21.35
CA ARG A 77 3.05 3.05 22.12
C ARG A 77 1.90 3.55 22.98
N ALA A 78 0.68 3.59 22.43
CA ALA A 78 -0.51 3.99 23.17
C ALA A 78 -0.82 3.02 24.32
N LEU A 79 -0.71 1.71 24.07
CA LEU A 79 -0.93 0.68 25.07
C LEU A 79 0.09 0.79 26.21
N LYS A 80 1.38 0.89 25.88
CA LYS A 80 2.45 1.05 26.86
C LYS A 80 2.21 2.27 27.75
N LYS A 81 1.80 3.40 27.16
CA LYS A 81 1.47 4.60 27.93
C LYS A 81 0.36 4.33 28.96
N SER A 82 -0.70 3.64 28.56
CA SER A 82 -1.85 3.36 29.43
C SER A 82 -1.57 2.40 30.60
N TYR A 83 -0.51 1.60 30.55
CA TYR A 83 -0.18 0.61 31.60
C TYR A 83 0.94 1.06 32.53
N TYR A 84 1.77 2.00 32.11
CA TYR A 84 2.99 2.39 32.82
C TYR A 84 3.05 3.89 33.19
N ASP A 85 2.08 4.70 32.75
CA ASP A 85 1.77 6.02 33.33
C ASP A 85 0.54 5.89 34.25
#